data_AF-A0A973KXI3-F1
#
_entry.id   AF-A0A973KXI3-F1
#
_cell.length_a   1.000
_cell.length_b   1.000
_cell.length_c   1.000
_cell.angle_alpha   90.00
_cell.angle_beta   90.00
_cell.angle_gamma   90.00
#
_symmetry.space_group_name_H-M   'P 1'
#
loop_
_entity.id
_entity.type
_entity.pdbx_description
1 polymer ?
#
loop_
_entity_poly.entity_id
_entity_poly.type
_entity_poly.pdbx_seq_one_letter_code
_entity_poly.pdbx_strand_id
1 'polypeptide(L)'
;MSIRRTRAQRRRHRHLLTIAAHVLRSYTNASPDQVVALAFGRHGLRIETAEALDYLNAARAERGFDLIEPQAATTGGVSIPAQRDGQGGDDA
;
A
#
# COMPACT_ATOMS: atom_id res chain seq x y z
N MET A 1 -4.73 31.34 -13.72
CA MET A 1 -4.68 30.05 -12.97
C MET A 1 -3.35 29.94 -12.22
N SER A 2 -3.44 29.68 -10.91
CA SER A 2 -2.47 30.04 -9.86
C SER A 2 -1.14 29.27 -9.85
N ILE A 3 -0.05 29.95 -10.24
CA ILE A 3 1.36 29.49 -10.13
C ILE A 3 1.71 28.94 -8.72
N ARG A 4 1.09 29.47 -7.66
CA ARG A 4 1.28 29.01 -6.27
C ARG A 4 0.78 27.57 -6.04
N ARG A 5 -0.31 27.16 -6.69
CA ARG A 5 -0.91 25.82 -6.54
C ARG A 5 0.01 24.75 -7.16
N THR A 6 0.59 25.06 -8.31
CA THR A 6 1.57 24.22 -9.00
C THR A 6 2.85 24.05 -8.20
N ARG A 7 3.33 25.12 -7.54
CA ARG A 7 4.52 25.05 -6.68
C ARG A 7 4.29 24.20 -5.44
N ALA A 8 3.13 24.31 -4.79
CA ALA A 8 2.79 23.50 -3.63
C ALA A 8 2.69 21.99 -3.98
N GLN A 9 2.02 21.65 -5.09
CA GLN A 9 1.95 20.27 -5.58
C GLN A 9 3.34 19.70 -5.89
N ARG A 10 4.20 20.46 -6.58
CA ARG A 10 5.56 20.00 -6.89
C ARG A 10 6.39 19.76 -5.64
N ARG A 11 6.23 20.58 -4.59
CA ARG A 11 6.90 20.37 -3.30
C ARG A 11 6.41 19.09 -2.64
N ARG A 12 5.10 18.89 -2.54
CA ARG A 12 4.50 17.65 -1.99
C ARG A 12 5.01 16.41 -2.73
N HIS A 13 5.00 16.45 -4.06
CA HIS A 13 5.48 15.37 -4.91
C HIS A 13 6.95 15.02 -4.64
N ARG A 14 7.86 16.02 -4.65
CA ARG A 14 9.28 15.79 -4.35
C ARG A 14 9.50 15.25 -2.94
N HIS A 15 8.70 15.72 -1.98
CA HIS A 15 8.79 15.25 -0.60
C HIS A 15 8.41 13.78 -0.49
N LEU A 16 7.31 13.36 -1.12
CA LEU A 16 6.88 11.96 -1.13
C LEU A 16 7.87 11.05 -1.84
N LEU A 17 8.46 11.48 -2.96
CA LEU A 17 9.56 10.74 -3.61
C LEU A 17 10.78 10.58 -2.68
N THR A 18 11.14 11.62 -1.95
CA THR A 18 12.27 11.56 -1.00
C THR A 18 11.99 10.55 0.12
N ILE A 19 10.75 10.51 0.62
CA ILE A 19 10.31 9.56 1.64
C ILE A 19 10.39 8.13 1.09
N ALA A 20 9.83 7.88 -0.09
CA ALA A 20 9.87 6.56 -0.73
C ALA A 20 11.30 6.07 -1.00
N ALA A 21 12.18 6.94 -1.50
CA ALA A 21 13.58 6.63 -1.71
C ALA A 21 14.35 6.35 -0.41
N HIS A 22 13.96 7.01 0.68
CA HIS A 22 14.50 6.73 2.02
C HIS A 22 14.09 5.34 2.50
N VAL A 23 12.79 5.01 2.42
CA VAL A 23 12.27 3.67 2.77
C VAL A 23 13.00 2.59 1.95
N LEU A 24 13.10 2.76 0.63
CA LEU A 24 13.79 1.82 -0.24
C LEU A 24 15.28 1.65 0.07
N ARG A 25 15.94 2.68 0.63
CA ARG A 25 17.33 2.59 1.09
C ARG A 25 17.46 1.88 2.44
N SER A 26 16.47 2.07 3.32
CA SER A 26 16.52 1.59 4.70
C SER A 26 16.02 0.16 4.88
N TYR A 27 15.18 -0.33 3.98
CA TYR A 27 14.54 -1.64 4.09
C TYR A 27 14.76 -2.46 2.82
N THR A 28 15.24 -3.70 2.98
CA THR A 28 15.40 -4.66 1.88
C THR A 28 14.04 -5.02 1.26
N ASN A 29 13.02 -5.20 2.12
CA ASN A 29 11.64 -5.49 1.73
C ASN A 29 10.75 -4.27 1.99
N ALA A 30 11.05 -3.17 1.30
CA ALA A 30 10.29 -1.94 1.40
C ALA A 30 8.82 -2.17 1.00
N SER A 31 7.87 -1.77 1.86
CA SER A 31 6.43 -1.86 1.60
C SER A 31 5.76 -0.47 1.53
N PRO A 32 4.62 -0.34 0.83
CA PRO A 32 3.85 0.90 0.79
C PRO A 32 3.44 1.39 2.19
N ASP A 33 3.12 0.48 3.12
CA ASP A 33 2.72 0.83 4.49
C ASP A 33 3.84 1.52 5.26
N GLN A 34 5.10 1.18 5.00
CA GLN A 34 6.25 1.86 5.60
C GLN A 34 6.37 3.31 5.09
N VAL A 35 6.03 3.56 3.83
CA VAL A 35 5.99 4.91 3.26
C VAL A 35 4.87 5.71 3.90
N VAL A 36 3.68 5.13 4.10
CA VAL A 36 2.57 5.76 4.84
C VAL A 36 3.00 6.10 6.27
N ALA A 37 3.56 5.12 6.99
CA ALA A 37 3.99 5.30 8.37
C ALA A 37 5.05 6.38 8.52
N LEU A 38 6.05 6.42 7.63
CA LEU A 38 7.10 7.43 7.66
C LEU A 38 6.58 8.82 7.26
N ALA A 39 5.74 8.90 6.23
CA ALA A 39 5.11 10.14 5.80
C ALA A 39 4.29 10.76 6.94
N PHE A 40 3.51 9.95 7.65
CA PHE A 40 2.71 10.42 8.77
C PHE A 40 3.59 10.73 9.99
N GLY A 41 4.36 9.76 10.48
CA GLY A 41 5.08 9.84 11.75
C GLY A 41 6.21 10.87 11.77
N ARG A 42 6.89 11.09 10.65
CA ARG A 42 8.02 12.02 10.58
C ARG A 42 7.68 13.35 9.89
N HIS A 43 6.75 13.33 8.95
CA HIS A 43 6.49 14.50 8.10
C HIS A 43 5.07 15.07 8.25
N GLY A 44 4.19 14.44 9.05
CA GLY A 44 2.82 14.88 9.25
C GLY A 44 1.97 14.83 7.97
N LEU A 45 2.39 14.05 6.96
CA LEU A 45 1.69 13.92 5.69
C LEU A 45 0.77 12.70 5.75
N ARG A 46 -0.53 12.94 5.55
CA ARG A 46 -1.51 11.87 5.33
C ARG A 46 -1.56 11.52 3.85
N ILE A 47 -1.32 10.25 3.55
CA ILE A 47 -1.40 9.65 2.22
C ILE A 47 -2.06 8.27 2.36
N GLU A 48 -2.70 7.81 1.29
CA GLU A 48 -3.27 6.47 1.22
C GLU A 48 -2.22 5.45 0.79
N THR A 49 -2.44 4.17 1.09
CA THR A 49 -1.53 3.08 0.69
C THR A 49 -1.36 2.99 -0.82
N ALA A 50 -2.41 3.28 -1.60
CA ALA A 50 -2.33 3.32 -3.06
C ALA A 50 -1.40 4.44 -3.55
N GLU A 51 -1.51 5.65 -3.00
CA GLU A 51 -0.60 6.76 -3.31
C GLU A 51 0.84 6.42 -2.91
N ALA A 52 1.03 5.82 -1.73
CA ALA A 52 2.32 5.37 -1.24
C ALA A 52 2.97 4.31 -2.16
N LEU A 53 2.17 3.39 -2.71
CA LEU A 53 2.62 2.39 -3.68
C LEU A 53 3.13 3.06 -4.96
N ASP A 54 2.43 4.05 -5.49
CA ASP A 54 2.86 4.78 -6.70
C ASP A 54 4.23 5.45 -6.48
N TYR A 55 4.41 6.11 -5.34
CA TYR A 55 5.70 6.74 -5.01
C TYR A 55 6.82 5.73 -4.77
N LEU A 56 6.51 4.58 -4.16
CA LEU A 56 7.47 3.51 -3.96
C LEU A 56 7.88 2.89 -5.31
N ASN A 57 6.93 2.66 -6.20
CA ASN A 57 7.17 2.16 -7.55
C ASN A 57 7.99 3.15 -8.39
N ALA A 58 7.71 4.45 -8.29
CA ALA A 58 8.54 5.48 -8.92
C ALA A 58 10.00 5.42 -8.43
N ALA A 59 10.22 5.35 -7.11
CA ALA A 59 11.56 5.24 -6.54
C ALA A 59 12.28 3.92 -6.91
N ARG A 60 11.54 2.82 -7.07
CA ARG A 60 12.05 1.52 -7.54
C ARG A 60 12.47 1.58 -9.00
N ALA A 61 11.63 2.16 -9.86
CA ALA A 61 11.91 2.35 -11.28
C ALA A 61 13.17 3.21 -11.51
N GLU A 62 13.35 4.30 -10.75
CA GLU A 62 14.55 5.13 -10.82
C GLU A 62 15.84 4.38 -10.47
N ARG A 63 15.75 3.29 -9.69
CA ARG A 63 16.90 2.45 -9.31
C ARG A 63 17.02 1.15 -10.10
N GLY A 64 16.13 0.92 -11.07
CA GLY A 64 16.13 -0.29 -11.90
C GLY A 64 15.60 -1.54 -11.22
N PHE A 65 14.78 -1.41 -10.18
CA PHE A 65 14.09 -2.54 -9.55
C PHE A 65 12.73 -2.80 -10.20
N ASP A 66 12.27 -4.05 -10.13
CA ASP A 66 10.93 -4.45 -10.55
C ASP A 66 9.84 -3.73 -9.76
N LEU A 67 8.72 -3.44 -10.41
CA LEU A 67 7.57 -2.79 -9.79
C LEU A 67 6.82 -3.75 -8.86
N ILE A 68 6.23 -3.19 -7.80
CA ILE A 68 5.33 -3.92 -6.91
C ILE A 68 3.94 -3.86 -7.54
N GLU A 69 3.34 -5.03 -7.79
CA GLU A 69 1.96 -5.09 -8.22
C GLU A 69 1.03 -4.73 -7.06
N PRO A 70 -0.06 -3.98 -7.32
CA PRO A 70 -1.09 -3.79 -6.32
C PRO A 70 -1.67 -5.18 -6.02
N GLN A 71 -1.54 -5.65 -4.78
CA GLN A 71 -2.31 -6.81 -4.35
C GLN A 71 -3.78 -6.42 -4.49
N ALA A 72 -4.45 -6.97 -5.50
CA ALA A 72 -5.89 -6.98 -5.54
C ALA A 72 -6.32 -7.61 -4.21
N ALA A 73 -7.03 -6.85 -3.38
CA ALA A 73 -7.57 -7.34 -2.13
C ALA A 73 -8.23 -8.67 -2.45
N THR A 74 -7.61 -9.76 -2.01
CA THR A 74 -8.17 -11.10 -2.21
C THR A 74 -9.38 -11.12 -1.30
N THR A 75 -10.53 -10.74 -1.85
CA THR A 75 -11.84 -10.99 -1.27
C THR A 75 -11.95 -12.50 -1.17
N GLY A 76 -11.50 -13.01 -0.04
CA GLY A 76 -11.48 -14.44 0.26
C GLY A 76 -12.89 -14.97 0.11
N GLY A 77 -13.12 -15.76 -0.94
CA GLY A 77 -14.21 -16.71 -0.98
C GLY A 77 -13.99 -17.71 0.14
N VAL A 78 -14.52 -17.41 1.33
CA VAL A 78 -14.69 -18.41 2.38
C VAL A 78 -15.78 -19.35 1.87
N SER A 79 -15.38 -20.45 1.24
CA SER A 79 -16.24 -21.61 1.07
C SER A 79 -16.46 -22.23 2.45
N ILE A 80 -17.55 -21.84 3.11
CA ILE A 80 -18.02 -22.53 4.32
C ILE A 80 -18.41 -23.96 3.88
N PRO A 81 -17.79 -25.02 4.42
CA PRO A 81 -18.28 -26.37 4.18
C PRO A 81 -19.70 -26.47 4.75
N ALA A 82 -20.66 -26.85 3.92
CA ALA A 82 -22.04 -27.07 4.32
C ALA A 82 -22.08 -28.09 5.46
N GLN A 83 -22.34 -27.61 6.67
CA GLN A 83 -22.57 -28.41 7.86
C GLN A 83 -23.89 -29.15 7.66
N ARG A 84 -23.81 -30.45 7.35
CA ARG A 84 -24.96 -31.36 7.40
C ARG A 84 -25.23 -31.69 8.86
N ASP A 85 -25.99 -30.83 9.52
CA ASP A 85 -26.63 -31.16 10.79
C ASP A 85 -28.04 -31.70 10.54
N GLY A 86 -28.32 -32.86 11.13
CA GLY A 86 -29.64 -33.46 11.32
C GLY A 86 -29.89 -34.72 10.48
N GLN A 87 -30.51 -35.79 10.97
CA GLN A 87 -31.10 -36.10 12.29
C GLN A 87 -31.67 -37.53 12.18
N GLY A 88 -31.62 -38.32 13.26
CA GLY A 88 -32.49 -39.50 13.49
C GLY A 88 -31.95 -40.81 12.89
N GLY A 89 -31.59 -41.83 13.66
CA GLY A 89 -32.21 -42.31 14.89
C GLY A 89 -33.32 -43.28 14.51
N ASP A 90 -32.96 -44.55 14.36
CA ASP A 90 -33.92 -45.66 14.38
C ASP A 90 -33.26 -46.84 15.10
N ASP A 91 -33.59 -46.94 16.39
CA ASP A 91 -33.58 -48.19 17.15
C ASP A 91 -34.82 -49.00 16.74
N ALA A 92 -34.61 -50.22 16.25
CA ALA A 92 -35.58 -51.33 16.33
C ALA A 92 -34.87 -52.68 16.11
#